data_AF-A0A2N5CWU2-F1
#
_entry.id   AF-A0A2N5CWU2-F1
#
_cell.length_a   1.000
_cell.length_b   1.000
_cell.length_c   1.000
_cell.angle_alpha   90.00
_cell.angle_beta   90.00
_cell.angle_gamma   90.00
#
_symmetry.space_group_name_H-M   'P 1'
#
loop_
_entity.id
_entity.type
_entity.pdbx_description
1 polymer ?
#
loop_
_entity_poly.entity_id
_entity_poly.type
_entity_poly.pdbx_seq_one_letter_code
_entity_poly.pdbx_strand_id
1 'polypeptide(L)'
;MSTAFSWTARLTDADGNAASGASLDVQLFDLKTGAWASASAARTDATGTAKGAGSIADDTLPFAPAFRLVEGAGVISAAPEFTRNARTGALTIDFGQVRRLAPAETAIARTLSARTLRTATPIGGVVATDAPIAAAPTVDAAAIRAQAVDDTTKTFNARLAKSDQDLAARDTQIAAQTKQLAERDAQITAVRAKSDQDLAARDTQIAAQAKQLSERDAQITAVRAKSDQDLAARDTQIAAQAKQLSERDAQIAAARAEKAKAADETKALNARLAQRDQELAARDAQLADRGRAAAEQETEISSLRATLAAKDVELEDIKANPTIGTTTGTTTGTTTGAIGGTTGTINPAVAATRTVAVNDLATTMAIQLDKAQTTLKPTGFSLGAIQISAKGVLRDEGRLELPDTDTLKGLPADSLSDLKMQFIPEKVPTGDDGPRVPDVLQLTESAVRRVLTSVGLVLEASTGPRGLNPAVAPGQAMVQSPGAGTIIARGARVMVIFADEQGA
;
A
#
# COMPACT_ATOMS: atom_id res chain seq x y z
N MET A 1 35.13 15.15 8.25
CA MET A 1 34.28 15.55 7.11
C MET A 1 34.21 17.08 7.07
N SER A 2 33.96 17.71 5.93
CA SER A 2 33.78 19.17 5.87
C SER A 2 32.36 19.49 5.43
N THR A 3 31.74 20.48 6.07
CA THR A 3 30.42 20.97 5.66
C THR A 3 30.60 22.12 4.69
N ALA A 4 30.13 21.95 3.46
CA ALA A 4 30.15 23.03 2.47
C ALA A 4 29.13 24.12 2.83
N PHE A 5 29.49 25.38 2.62
CA PHE A 5 28.57 26.51 2.73
C PHE A 5 28.62 27.43 1.52
N SER A 6 27.50 28.11 1.29
CA SER A 6 27.34 29.19 0.31
C SER A 6 26.80 30.42 1.02
N TRP A 7 27.17 31.62 0.57
CA TRP A 7 26.72 32.86 1.18
C TRP A 7 26.35 33.94 0.17
N THR A 8 25.44 34.82 0.57
CA THR A 8 25.01 36.00 -0.19
C THR A 8 24.95 37.25 0.70
N ALA A 9 25.27 38.40 0.14
CA ALA A 9 25.11 39.70 0.80
C ALA A 9 24.85 40.79 -0.25
N ARG A 10 24.08 41.83 0.10
CA ARG A 10 23.88 43.02 -0.74
C ARG A 10 24.36 44.28 -0.02
N LEU A 11 25.31 44.99 -0.60
CA LEU A 11 25.85 46.23 -0.05
C LEU A 11 25.26 47.45 -0.77
N THR A 12 24.78 48.40 0.03
CA THR A 12 24.29 49.70 -0.44
C THR A 12 25.07 50.85 0.19
N ASP A 13 25.23 51.95 -0.53
CA ASP A 13 25.84 53.17 -0.01
C ASP A 13 24.89 53.93 0.95
N ALA A 14 25.35 55.08 1.46
CA ALA A 14 24.56 55.92 2.36
C ALA A 14 23.29 56.46 1.70
N ASP A 15 23.23 56.53 0.38
CA ASP A 15 22.08 57.04 -0.39
C ASP A 15 21.15 55.90 -0.86
N GLY A 16 21.50 54.64 -0.56
CA GLY A 16 20.74 53.45 -0.93
C GLY A 16 21.06 52.89 -2.32
N ASN A 17 22.05 53.43 -3.02
CA ASN A 17 22.50 52.89 -4.31
C ASN A 17 23.40 51.67 -4.12
N ALA A 18 23.51 50.84 -5.16
CA ALA A 18 24.36 49.66 -5.17
C ALA A 18 25.84 50.03 -5.03
N ALA A 19 26.51 49.48 -4.01
CA ALA A 19 27.95 49.66 -3.84
C ALA A 19 28.72 48.58 -4.61
N SER A 20 29.13 48.86 -5.85
CA SER A 20 29.87 47.94 -6.72
C SER A 20 31.38 47.91 -6.41
N GLY A 21 32.02 46.74 -6.52
CA GLY A 21 33.47 46.59 -6.37
C GLY A 21 34.00 46.55 -4.92
N ALA A 22 33.10 46.57 -3.92
CA ALA A 22 33.47 46.41 -2.51
C ALA A 22 33.99 44.99 -2.24
N SER A 23 35.03 44.85 -1.43
CA SER A 23 35.60 43.54 -1.07
C SER A 23 35.05 43.09 0.28
N LEU A 24 34.27 42.01 0.25
CA LEU A 24 33.61 41.45 1.43
C LEU A 24 34.28 40.15 1.84
N ASP A 25 34.52 40.01 3.13
CA ASP A 25 35.12 38.83 3.76
C ASP A 25 34.14 38.23 4.77
N VAL A 26 33.84 36.94 4.63
CA VAL A 26 33.07 36.15 5.58
C VAL A 26 34.05 35.47 6.51
N GLN A 27 33.95 35.80 7.79
CA GLN A 27 34.79 35.23 8.84
C GLN A 27 34.01 34.25 9.69
N LEU A 28 34.66 33.14 10.03
CA LEU A 28 34.18 32.11 10.95
C LEU A 28 34.93 32.24 12.27
N PHE A 29 34.21 32.15 13.39
CA PHE A 29 34.85 32.10 14.71
C PHE A 29 35.41 30.70 14.97
N ASP A 30 36.72 30.60 15.13
CA ASP A 30 37.39 29.34 15.49
C ASP A 30 37.52 29.23 17.01
N LEU A 31 36.84 28.24 17.58
CA LEU A 31 36.84 27.97 19.02
C LEU A 31 38.19 27.49 19.56
N LYS A 32 39.05 26.88 18.71
CA LYS A 32 40.37 26.40 19.14
C LYS A 32 41.34 27.56 19.33
N THR A 33 41.30 28.54 18.44
CA THR A 33 42.18 29.71 18.46
C THR A 33 41.56 30.91 19.18
N GLY A 34 40.24 30.89 19.44
CA GLY A 34 39.50 32.01 20.02
C GLY A 34 39.47 33.25 19.12
N ALA A 35 39.69 33.07 17.82
CA ALA A 35 39.89 34.13 16.86
C ALA A 35 38.97 34.00 15.64
N TRP A 36 38.70 35.12 14.98
CA TRP A 36 37.97 35.16 13.72
C TRP A 36 38.93 34.90 12.56
N ALA A 37 38.63 33.90 11.74
CA ALA A 37 39.41 33.53 10.56
C ALA A 37 38.61 33.77 9.28
N SER A 38 39.26 34.27 8.22
CA SER A 38 38.65 34.42 6.90
C SER A 38 38.32 33.04 6.33
N ALA A 39 37.04 32.85 5.96
CA ALA A 39 36.52 31.59 5.44
C ALA A 39 36.14 31.69 3.95
N SER A 40 35.76 32.88 3.47
CA SER A 40 35.42 33.12 2.06
C SER A 40 35.38 34.61 1.77
N ALA A 41 35.91 35.04 0.61
CA ALA A 41 35.89 36.44 0.19
C ALA A 41 35.30 36.59 -1.22
N ALA A 42 34.53 37.66 -1.45
CA ALA A 42 33.98 37.99 -2.76
C ALA A 42 33.84 39.50 -2.95
N ARG A 43 33.79 39.94 -4.21
CA ARG A 43 33.53 41.35 -4.55
C ARG A 43 32.07 41.55 -4.94
N THR A 44 31.52 42.71 -4.61
CA THR A 44 30.17 43.08 -5.04
C THR A 44 30.13 43.36 -6.55
N ASP A 45 29.09 42.85 -7.21
CA ASP A 45 28.81 43.08 -8.62
C ASP A 45 28.18 44.47 -8.88
N ALA A 46 27.81 44.74 -10.14
CA ALA A 46 27.16 46.00 -10.53
C ALA A 46 25.82 46.27 -9.81
N THR A 47 25.21 45.25 -9.19
CA THR A 47 23.96 45.36 -8.42
C THR A 47 24.19 45.51 -6.91
N GLY A 48 25.47 45.54 -6.49
CA GLY A 48 25.88 45.58 -5.09
C GLY A 48 25.81 44.21 -4.41
N THR A 49 25.63 43.12 -5.16
CA THR A 49 25.48 41.76 -4.62
C THR A 49 26.82 41.04 -4.63
N ALA A 50 27.18 40.40 -3.52
CA ALA A 50 28.30 39.48 -3.43
C ALA A 50 27.82 38.08 -3.11
N LYS A 51 28.43 37.08 -3.75
CA LYS A 51 28.17 35.66 -3.50
C LYS A 51 29.49 34.92 -3.38
N GLY A 52 29.59 34.00 -2.44
CA GLY A 52 30.76 33.16 -2.28
C GLY A 52 30.43 31.80 -1.69
N ALA A 53 31.45 30.96 -1.59
CA ALA A 53 31.34 29.63 -1.02
C ALA A 53 32.60 29.30 -0.20
N GLY A 54 32.47 28.35 0.71
CA GLY A 54 33.56 27.86 1.54
C GLY A 54 33.24 26.52 2.18
N SER A 55 34.10 26.07 3.09
CA SER A 55 33.89 24.83 3.83
C SER A 55 34.24 24.99 5.31
N ILE A 56 33.49 24.29 6.16
CA ILE A 56 33.63 24.26 7.62
C ILE A 56 34.24 22.92 8.01
N ALA A 57 35.30 22.92 8.82
CA ALA A 57 35.89 21.69 9.34
C ALA A 57 35.00 21.05 10.44
N ASP A 58 34.83 19.73 10.42
CA ASP A 58 33.94 18.95 11.31
C ASP A 58 34.04 19.27 12.80
N ASP A 59 35.25 19.59 13.28
CA ASP A 59 35.54 19.87 14.70
C ASP A 59 34.83 21.12 15.25
N THR A 60 34.15 21.89 14.41
CA THR A 60 33.42 23.11 14.78
C THR A 60 31.90 22.94 14.83
N LEU A 61 31.37 21.76 14.45
CA LEU A 61 29.93 21.51 14.30
C LEU A 61 29.12 21.10 15.56
N PRO A 62 29.70 20.68 16.71
CA PRO A 62 28.89 20.46 17.91
C PRO A 62 28.46 21.78 18.60
N PHE A 63 28.93 22.92 18.11
CA PHE A 63 28.60 24.26 18.60
C PHE A 63 28.09 25.12 17.43
N ALA A 64 27.12 26.00 17.66
CA ALA A 64 26.56 26.86 16.62
C ALA A 64 27.68 27.74 16.00
N PRO A 65 28.09 27.52 14.73
CA PRO A 65 29.19 28.26 14.13
C PRO A 65 28.78 29.73 13.96
N ALA A 66 29.57 30.65 14.53
CA ALA A 66 29.32 32.08 14.43
C ALA A 66 29.97 32.63 13.16
N PHE A 67 29.17 33.30 12.32
CA PHE A 67 29.59 33.93 11.08
C PHE A 67 29.43 35.44 11.17
N ARG A 68 30.40 36.18 10.60
CA ARG A 68 30.28 37.63 10.42
C ARG A 68 30.77 38.03 9.03
N LEU A 69 30.22 39.12 8.53
CA LEU A 69 30.61 39.78 7.30
C LEU A 69 31.43 41.03 7.63
N VAL A 70 32.59 41.17 6.99
CA VAL A 70 33.55 42.24 7.21
C VAL A 70 33.87 42.92 5.90
N GLU A 71 34.02 44.24 5.94
CA GLU A 71 34.61 45.04 4.88
C GLU A 71 35.86 45.73 5.45
N GLY A 72 37.05 45.35 4.95
CA GLY A 72 38.33 45.81 5.52
C GLY A 72 38.50 45.38 6.99
N ALA A 73 38.53 46.34 7.91
CA ALA A 73 38.58 46.08 9.36
C ALA A 73 37.21 46.22 10.06
N GLY A 74 36.17 46.67 9.35
CA GLY A 74 34.85 46.95 9.92
C GLY A 74 33.91 45.75 9.80
N VAL A 75 33.31 45.34 10.92
CA VAL A 75 32.22 44.34 10.91
C VAL A 75 30.95 45.02 10.41
N ILE A 76 30.40 44.53 9.31
CA ILE A 76 29.23 45.13 8.65
C ILE A 76 27.94 44.32 8.84
N SER A 77 28.05 43.02 9.19
CA SER A 77 26.92 42.20 9.64
C SER A 77 27.42 41.06 10.54
N ALA A 78 26.71 40.75 11.62
CA ALA A 78 27.08 39.73 12.60
C ALA A 78 25.95 38.72 12.90
N ALA A 79 24.82 38.83 12.20
CA ALA A 79 23.64 37.97 12.40
C ALA A 79 23.05 37.57 11.05
N PRO A 80 23.66 36.60 10.35
CA PRO A 80 23.08 36.08 9.11
C PRO A 80 21.92 35.12 9.38
N GLU A 81 21.07 34.96 8.36
CA GLU A 81 20.07 33.92 8.31
C GLU A 81 20.69 32.61 7.79
N PHE A 82 20.31 31.49 8.39
CA PHE A 82 20.87 30.17 8.07
C PHE A 82 19.79 29.23 7.54
N THR A 83 20.06 28.61 6.39
CA THR A 83 19.24 27.53 5.85
C THR A 83 20.10 26.29 5.62
N ARG A 84 19.66 25.13 6.11
CA ARG A 84 20.38 23.85 5.94
C ARG A 84 19.66 22.94 4.96
N ASN A 85 20.37 22.42 3.97
CA ASN A 85 19.83 21.42 3.06
C ASN A 85 19.78 20.05 3.74
N ALA A 86 18.58 19.50 3.94
CA ALA A 86 18.38 18.23 4.64
C ALA A 86 18.99 17.01 3.90
N ARG A 87 19.22 17.10 2.59
CA ARG A 87 19.74 16.00 1.76
C ARG A 87 21.27 16.02 1.64
N THR A 88 21.87 17.19 1.51
CA THR A 88 23.32 17.35 1.29
C THR A 88 24.08 17.84 2.51
N GLY A 89 23.38 18.27 3.57
CA GLY A 89 23.98 18.86 4.76
C GLY A 89 24.59 20.24 4.55
N ALA A 90 24.56 20.79 3.32
CA ALA A 90 25.15 22.07 2.97
C ALA A 90 24.40 23.24 3.63
N LEU A 91 25.16 24.27 4.00
CA LEU A 91 24.65 25.49 4.64
C LEU A 91 24.53 26.63 3.63
N THR A 92 23.40 27.33 3.66
CA THR A 92 23.20 28.58 2.93
C THR A 92 23.07 29.70 3.95
N ILE A 93 23.88 30.75 3.78
CA ILE A 93 24.03 31.87 4.70
C ILE A 93 23.59 33.15 3.96
N ASP A 94 22.59 33.86 4.47
CA ASP A 94 22.18 35.14 3.91
C ASP A 94 22.44 36.28 4.91
N PHE A 95 23.31 37.22 4.53
CA PHE A 95 23.59 38.42 5.33
C PHE A 95 22.61 39.56 5.02
N GLY A 96 21.70 39.36 4.06
CA GLY A 96 20.70 40.36 3.69
C GLY A 96 21.28 41.62 3.09
N GLN A 97 20.55 42.72 3.22
CA GLN A 97 20.97 44.03 2.75
C GLN A 97 21.66 44.82 3.86
N VAL A 98 22.91 45.23 3.62
CA VAL A 98 23.71 46.07 4.49
C VAL A 98 23.87 47.45 3.86
N ARG A 99 23.57 48.51 4.62
CA ARG A 99 23.70 49.90 4.18
C ARG A 99 24.91 50.55 4.86
N ARG A 100 25.79 51.18 4.09
CA ARG A 100 26.86 52.01 4.65
C ARG A 100 26.24 53.27 5.26
N LEU A 101 26.62 53.58 6.49
CA LEU A 101 26.26 54.87 7.10
C LEU A 101 27.28 55.91 6.68
N ALA A 102 26.82 57.12 6.36
CA ALA A 102 27.73 58.25 6.12
C ALA A 102 28.54 58.53 7.40
N PRO A 103 29.85 58.81 7.31
CA PRO A 103 30.61 59.25 8.47
C PRO A 103 30.01 60.55 9.00
N ALA A 104 29.67 60.60 10.28
CA ALA A 104 29.22 61.82 10.94
C ALA A 104 30.40 62.81 11.01
N GLU A 105 30.42 63.78 10.11
CA GLU A 105 31.22 64.98 10.22
C GLU A 105 30.67 65.88 11.33
N THR A 106 31.42 66.04 12.43
CA THR A 106 31.96 67.32 12.96
C THR A 106 32.16 67.29 14.48
N ALA A 107 33.37 67.65 14.92
CA ALA A 107 33.56 68.41 16.14
C ALA A 107 34.25 69.74 15.77
N ILE A 108 33.44 70.78 15.56
CA ILE A 108 33.92 72.16 15.49
C ILE A 108 34.16 72.62 16.93
N ALA A 109 35.42 72.76 17.32
CA ALA A 109 35.78 73.35 18.60
C ALA A 109 35.37 74.84 18.61
N ARG A 110 34.45 75.22 19.51
CA ARG A 110 34.17 76.62 19.85
C ARG A 110 34.88 77.00 21.16
N THR A 111 35.92 77.81 20.98
CA THR A 111 36.53 78.83 21.85
C THR A 111 35.99 79.01 23.28
N LEU A 112 36.89 78.87 24.27
CA LEU A 112 36.83 79.54 25.56
C LEU A 112 37.33 80.99 25.41
N SER A 113 36.49 81.98 25.71
CA SER A 113 36.93 83.37 25.93
C SER A 113 37.10 83.60 27.43
N ALA A 114 38.35 83.56 27.90
CA ALA A 114 38.71 83.97 29.24
C ALA A 114 38.70 85.49 29.35
N ARG A 115 37.95 85.99 30.33
CA ARG A 115 38.06 87.35 30.87
C ARG A 115 39.39 87.44 31.63
N THR A 116 40.35 88.20 31.11
CA THR A 116 41.48 88.72 31.89
C THR A 116 41.39 90.24 31.96
N LEU A 117 41.25 90.70 33.19
CA LEU A 117 41.31 92.10 33.59
C LEU A 117 42.72 92.65 33.37
N ARG A 118 42.73 93.93 33.01
CA ARG A 118 43.86 94.86 33.00
C ARG A 118 44.72 94.75 34.27
N THR A 119 46.02 94.56 34.08
CA THR A 119 47.07 95.03 34.99
C THR A 119 47.72 96.26 34.38
N ALA A 120 47.48 97.43 34.97
CA ALA A 120 48.35 98.59 34.83
C ALA A 120 48.46 99.24 36.20
N THR A 121 49.58 98.99 36.88
CA THR A 121 50.05 99.76 38.03
C THR A 121 50.63 101.10 37.55
N PRO A 122 50.43 102.21 38.28
CA PRO A 122 51.02 103.52 37.97
C PRO A 122 52.24 103.80 38.86
N ILE A 123 53.39 104.21 38.31
CA ILE A 123 54.51 104.78 39.11
C ILE A 123 55.32 105.81 38.28
N GLY A 124 55.46 107.03 38.85
CA GLY A 124 56.49 108.05 38.55
C GLY A 124 56.05 109.15 37.57
N GLY A 125 55.72 110.39 37.98
CA GLY A 125 56.64 111.49 38.37
C GLY A 125 56.86 112.42 37.16
N VAL A 126 56.94 113.76 37.16
CA VAL A 126 57.26 114.80 38.15
C VAL A 126 56.88 116.19 37.55
N VAL A 127 56.40 117.11 38.42
CA VAL A 127 56.46 118.60 38.44
C VAL A 127 55.71 119.52 37.46
N ALA A 128 55.19 120.57 38.12
CA ALA A 128 54.46 121.77 37.73
C ALA A 128 55.06 122.66 36.62
N THR A 129 54.20 123.46 35.98
CA THR A 129 54.44 124.87 35.65
C THR A 129 53.11 125.63 35.52
N ASP A 130 53.17 126.92 35.82
CA ASP A 130 52.08 127.88 36.06
C ASP A 130 51.20 128.29 34.86
N ALA A 131 49.94 128.62 35.18
CA ALA A 131 49.04 129.63 34.57
C ALA A 131 48.37 129.36 33.19
N PRO A 132 47.30 130.10 32.83
CA PRO A 132 45.98 130.10 33.45
C PRO A 132 44.85 129.69 32.47
N ILE A 133 43.66 129.57 33.06
CA ILE A 133 42.40 129.00 32.57
C ILE A 133 41.76 129.87 31.47
N ALA A 134 41.28 129.23 30.40
CA ALA A 134 40.21 129.75 29.55
C ALA A 134 39.02 128.78 29.60
N ALA A 135 37.85 129.32 29.91
CA ALA A 135 36.63 128.60 30.26
C ALA A 135 36.22 127.56 29.21
N ALA A 136 36.42 126.28 29.57
CA ALA A 136 35.78 125.14 28.93
C ALA A 136 34.33 125.02 29.45
N PRO A 137 33.36 124.55 28.63
CA PRO A 137 31.98 124.36 29.08
C PRO A 137 31.96 123.47 30.31
N THR A 138 31.30 123.93 31.38
CA THR A 138 31.11 123.17 32.62
C THR A 138 30.19 121.99 32.34
N VAL A 139 30.77 120.87 31.94
CA VAL A 139 30.06 119.60 31.84
C VAL A 139 29.72 119.15 33.25
N ASP A 140 28.44 119.10 33.61
CA ASP A 140 28.00 118.57 34.91
C ASP A 140 28.24 117.06 34.96
N ALA A 141 29.42 116.68 35.43
CA ALA A 141 29.83 115.28 35.57
C ALA A 141 28.91 114.50 36.53
N ALA A 142 28.17 115.15 37.43
CA ALA A 142 27.21 114.47 38.30
C ALA A 142 25.93 114.10 37.54
N ALA A 143 25.41 115.00 36.71
CA ALA A 143 24.26 114.72 35.85
C ALA A 143 24.54 113.60 34.83
N ILE A 144 25.72 113.60 34.20
CA ILE A 144 26.12 112.54 33.26
C ILE A 144 26.24 111.18 33.98
N ARG A 145 26.79 111.15 35.20
CA ARG A 145 26.87 109.91 36.00
C ARG A 145 25.49 109.41 36.43
N ALA A 146 24.58 110.30 36.82
CA ALA A 146 23.21 109.93 37.19
C ALA A 146 22.45 109.34 35.98
N GLN A 147 22.58 109.95 34.81
CA GLN A 147 21.98 109.45 33.57
C GLN A 147 22.56 108.08 33.16
N ALA A 148 23.88 107.92 33.24
CA ALA A 148 24.53 106.65 32.94
C ALA A 148 24.09 105.52 33.90
N VAL A 149 23.85 105.83 35.17
CA VAL A 149 23.29 104.87 36.15
C VAL A 149 21.85 104.53 35.79
N ASP A 150 20.99 105.51 35.51
CA ASP A 150 19.59 105.28 35.10
C ASP A 150 19.48 104.41 33.83
N ASP A 151 20.29 104.69 32.81
CA ASP A 151 20.34 103.90 31.58
C ASP A 151 20.84 102.46 31.83
N THR A 152 21.82 102.31 32.73
CA THR A 152 22.31 100.98 33.16
C THR A 152 21.22 100.22 33.93
N THR A 153 20.47 100.89 34.80
CA THR A 153 19.38 100.28 35.55
C THR A 153 18.22 99.88 34.64
N LYS A 154 17.83 100.73 33.67
CA LYS A 154 16.81 100.41 32.67
C LYS A 154 17.21 99.21 31.82
N THR A 155 18.44 99.17 31.33
CA THR A 155 18.94 98.04 30.53
C THR A 155 19.04 96.74 31.35
N PHE A 156 19.41 96.83 32.63
CA PHE A 156 19.41 95.69 33.55
C PHE A 156 17.98 95.18 33.79
N ASN A 157 17.03 96.06 34.12
CA ASN A 157 15.64 95.69 34.35
C ASN A 157 14.98 95.07 33.10
N ALA A 158 15.28 95.61 31.91
CA ALA A 158 14.82 95.03 30.65
C ALA A 158 15.38 93.62 30.41
N ARG A 159 16.65 93.38 30.75
CA ARG A 159 17.25 92.04 30.69
C ARG A 159 16.63 91.09 31.71
N LEU A 160 16.34 91.56 32.92
CA LEU A 160 15.68 90.76 33.96
C LEU A 160 14.28 90.34 33.52
N ALA A 161 13.47 91.28 33.04
CA ALA A 161 12.13 91.00 32.53
C ALA A 161 12.15 89.99 31.37
N LYS A 162 13.12 90.12 30.45
CA LYS A 162 13.30 89.12 29.38
C LYS A 162 13.69 87.75 29.92
N SER A 163 14.62 87.70 30.88
CA SER A 163 15.03 86.44 31.52
C SER A 163 13.85 85.77 32.23
N ASP A 164 13.00 86.52 32.91
CA ASP A 164 11.80 86.01 33.58
C ASP A 164 10.79 85.45 32.56
N GLN A 165 10.61 86.13 31.42
CA GLN A 165 9.77 85.64 30.33
C GLN A 165 10.33 84.33 29.73
N ASP A 166 11.65 84.26 29.51
CA ASP A 166 12.32 83.07 28.98
C ASP A 166 12.29 81.90 29.99
N LEU A 167 12.31 82.18 31.30
CA LEU A 167 12.14 81.18 32.35
C LEU A 167 10.69 80.66 32.37
N ALA A 168 9.69 81.54 32.36
CA ALA A 168 8.28 81.14 32.32
C ALA A 168 7.94 80.29 31.08
N ALA A 169 8.52 80.63 29.92
CA ALA A 169 8.39 79.83 28.70
C ALA A 169 9.02 78.43 28.85
N ARG A 170 10.22 78.35 29.44
CA ARG A 170 10.88 77.07 29.74
C ARG A 170 10.11 76.23 30.75
N ASP A 171 9.56 76.83 31.80
CA ASP A 171 8.75 76.13 32.80
C ASP A 171 7.49 75.53 32.16
N THR A 172 6.85 76.26 31.25
CA THR A 172 5.70 75.77 30.48
C THR A 172 6.10 74.58 29.58
N GLN A 173 7.26 74.66 28.91
CA GLN A 173 7.78 73.57 28.09
C GLN A 173 8.11 72.33 28.93
N ILE A 174 8.76 72.51 30.09
CA ILE A 174 9.08 71.42 31.02
C ILE A 174 7.79 70.75 31.49
N ALA A 175 6.78 71.52 31.91
CA ALA A 175 5.49 70.97 32.33
C ALA A 175 4.81 70.14 31.22
N ALA A 176 4.86 70.61 29.97
CA ALA A 176 4.34 69.87 28.83
C ALA A 176 5.11 68.56 28.57
N GLN A 177 6.45 68.60 28.65
CA GLN A 177 7.29 67.40 28.50
C GLN A 177 7.08 66.39 29.63
N THR A 178 6.95 66.85 30.88
CA THR A 178 6.64 66.00 32.03
C THR A 178 5.31 65.28 31.83
N LYS A 179 4.29 65.98 31.32
CA LYS A 179 3.00 65.35 31.00
C LYS A 179 3.14 64.29 29.90
N GLN A 180 3.86 64.59 28.83
CA GLN A 180 4.10 63.62 27.74
C GLN A 180 4.88 62.39 28.21
N LEU A 181 5.87 62.56 29.08
CA LEU A 181 6.62 61.45 29.66
C LEU A 181 5.71 60.56 30.52
N ALA A 182 4.90 61.15 31.39
CA ALA A 182 3.94 60.40 32.20
C ALA A 182 2.93 59.61 31.34
N GLU A 183 2.44 60.19 30.25
CA GLU A 183 1.57 59.50 29.29
C GLU A 183 2.30 58.33 28.60
N ARG A 184 3.55 58.52 28.18
CA ARG A 184 4.36 57.45 27.57
C ARG A 184 4.67 56.33 28.56
N ASP A 185 5.00 56.65 29.81
CA ASP A 185 5.27 55.66 30.86
C ASP A 185 4.03 54.82 31.16
N ALA A 186 2.84 55.44 31.18
CA ALA A 186 1.57 54.74 31.30
C ALA A 186 1.32 53.80 30.11
N GLN A 187 1.59 54.25 28.87
CA GLN A 187 1.47 53.42 27.67
C GLN A 187 2.44 52.24 27.69
N ILE A 188 3.70 52.46 28.07
CA ILE A 188 4.72 51.41 28.18
C ILE A 188 4.29 50.35 29.21
N THR A 189 3.79 50.79 30.36
CA THR A 189 3.28 49.90 31.41
C THR A 189 2.11 49.06 30.90
N ALA A 190 1.15 49.68 30.21
CA ALA A 190 0.00 48.97 29.66
C ALA A 190 0.39 47.93 28.59
N VAL A 191 1.31 48.28 27.69
CA VAL A 191 1.79 47.37 26.64
C VAL A 191 2.54 46.19 27.25
N ARG A 192 3.38 46.42 28.26
CA ARG A 192 4.09 45.36 28.98
C ARG A 192 3.12 44.41 29.68
N ALA A 193 2.18 44.94 30.46
CA ALA A 193 1.19 44.13 31.16
C ALA A 193 0.37 43.25 30.19
N LYS A 194 -0.03 43.81 29.05
CA LYS A 194 -0.72 43.03 28.01
C LYS A 194 0.16 41.95 27.40
N SER A 195 1.42 42.28 27.11
CA SER A 195 2.37 41.33 26.51
C SER A 195 2.65 40.17 27.47
N ASP A 196 2.82 40.45 28.76
CA ASP A 196 3.03 39.44 29.80
C ASP A 196 1.80 38.53 29.94
N GLN A 197 0.60 39.10 29.88
CA GLN A 197 -0.65 38.32 29.89
C GLN A 197 -0.76 37.41 28.65
N ASP A 198 -0.46 37.93 27.47
CA ASP A 198 -0.50 37.17 26.21
C ASP A 198 0.56 36.05 26.17
N LEU A 199 1.74 36.30 26.76
CA LEU A 199 2.79 35.30 26.91
C LEU A 199 2.38 34.21 27.90
N ALA A 200 1.86 34.56 29.07
CA ALA A 200 1.37 33.59 30.05
C ALA A 200 0.24 32.70 29.49
N ALA A 201 -0.67 33.27 28.70
CA ALA A 201 -1.71 32.53 28.00
C ALA A 201 -1.13 31.55 26.98
N ARG A 202 -0.14 31.98 26.18
CA ARG A 202 0.56 31.13 25.22
C ARG A 202 1.33 30.01 25.91
N ASP A 203 2.03 30.29 27.01
CA ASP A 203 2.75 29.28 27.78
C ASP A 203 1.80 28.20 28.31
N THR A 204 0.63 28.61 28.80
CA THR A 204 -0.41 27.68 29.25
C THR A 204 -0.93 26.81 28.09
N GLN A 205 -1.15 27.40 26.91
CA GLN A 205 -1.57 26.67 25.72
C GLN A 205 -0.50 25.67 25.25
N ILE A 206 0.76 26.09 25.20
CA ILE A 206 1.90 25.24 24.82
C ILE A 206 2.03 24.06 25.80
N ALA A 207 1.91 24.31 27.11
CA ALA A 207 1.95 23.26 28.11
C ALA A 207 0.80 22.24 27.94
N ALA A 208 -0.41 22.72 27.64
CA ALA A 208 -1.55 21.84 27.36
C ALA A 208 -1.34 21.00 26.09
N GLN A 209 -0.83 21.61 25.02
CA GLN A 209 -0.51 20.91 23.77
C GLN A 209 0.61 19.88 23.95
N ALA A 210 1.66 20.21 24.70
CA ALA A 210 2.74 19.29 25.02
C ALA A 210 2.22 18.06 25.78
N LYS A 211 1.30 18.25 26.74
CA LYS A 211 0.64 17.15 27.45
C LYS A 211 -0.17 16.27 26.49
N GLN A 212 -0.98 16.87 25.61
CA GLN A 212 -1.78 16.14 24.63
C GLN A 212 -0.92 15.35 23.64
N LEU A 213 0.20 15.92 23.19
CA LEU A 213 1.15 15.23 22.33
C LEU A 213 1.79 14.04 23.04
N SER A 214 2.23 14.22 24.29
CA SER A 214 2.79 13.12 25.10
C SER A 214 1.77 11.99 25.31
N GLU A 215 0.51 12.31 25.57
CA GLU A 215 -0.57 11.31 25.69
C GLU A 215 -0.81 10.57 24.36
N ARG A 216 -0.82 11.29 23.24
CA ARG A 216 -0.95 10.70 21.89
C ARG A 216 0.23 9.80 21.55
N ASP A 217 1.45 10.21 21.85
CA ASP A 217 2.65 9.41 21.60
C ASP A 217 2.64 8.12 22.42
N ALA A 218 2.19 8.19 23.68
CA ALA A 218 1.99 7.01 24.51
C ALA A 218 0.91 6.07 23.94
N GLN A 219 -0.21 6.60 23.46
CA GLN A 219 -1.27 5.81 22.82
C GLN A 219 -0.78 5.15 21.52
N ILE A 220 -0.07 5.88 20.66
CA ILE A 220 0.50 5.35 19.41
C ILE A 220 1.47 4.22 19.72
N THR A 221 2.33 4.39 20.72
CA THR A 221 3.29 3.36 21.15
C THR A 221 2.57 2.11 21.66
N ALA A 222 1.54 2.28 22.49
CA ALA A 222 0.75 1.16 23.01
C ALA A 222 0.00 0.39 21.91
N VAL A 223 -0.61 1.10 20.97
CA VAL A 223 -1.34 0.48 19.84
C VAL A 223 -0.39 -0.28 18.93
N ARG A 224 0.80 0.28 18.64
CA ARG A 224 1.83 -0.42 17.84
C ARG A 224 2.32 -1.68 18.54
N ALA A 225 2.67 -1.59 19.82
CA ALA A 225 3.13 -2.75 20.59
C ALA A 225 2.08 -3.86 20.64
N LYS A 226 0.80 -3.52 20.83
CA LYS A 226 -0.30 -4.50 20.80
C LYS A 226 -0.46 -5.13 19.43
N SER A 227 -0.40 -4.32 18.37
CA SER A 227 -0.53 -4.81 16.99
C SER A 227 0.61 -5.77 16.62
N ASP A 228 1.83 -5.45 17.02
CA ASP A 228 3.00 -6.30 16.78
C ASP A 228 2.89 -7.63 17.54
N GLN A 229 2.39 -7.60 18.78
CA GLN A 229 2.11 -8.83 19.55
C GLN A 229 1.01 -9.68 18.88
N ASP A 230 -0.09 -9.07 18.46
CA ASP A 230 -1.20 -9.76 17.80
C ASP A 230 -0.78 -10.37 16.45
N LEU A 231 0.11 -9.69 15.71
CA LEU A 231 0.69 -10.20 14.47
C LEU A 231 1.61 -11.38 14.73
N ALA A 232 2.55 -11.27 15.69
CA ALA A 232 3.44 -12.37 16.05
C ALA A 232 2.68 -13.62 16.53
N ALA A 233 1.58 -13.43 17.28
CA ALA A 233 0.71 -14.53 17.69
C ALA A 233 0.02 -15.20 16.48
N ARG A 234 -0.49 -14.40 15.53
CA ARG A 234 -1.08 -14.93 14.30
C ARG A 234 -0.07 -15.66 13.42
N ASP A 235 1.14 -15.14 13.27
CA ASP A 235 2.20 -15.80 12.51
C ASP A 235 2.55 -17.17 13.11
N THR A 236 2.62 -17.25 14.44
CA THR A 236 2.83 -18.52 15.14
C THR A 236 1.68 -19.50 14.90
N GLN A 237 0.43 -19.02 14.94
CA GLN A 237 -0.75 -19.85 14.66
C GLN A 237 -0.76 -20.35 13.20
N ILE A 238 -0.45 -19.49 12.24
CA ILE A 238 -0.39 -19.83 10.82
C ILE A 238 0.69 -20.89 10.58
N ALA A 239 1.88 -20.72 11.18
CA ALA A 239 2.96 -21.71 11.08
C ALA A 239 2.55 -23.07 11.66
N ALA A 240 1.86 -23.09 12.80
CA ALA A 240 1.34 -24.32 13.40
C ALA A 240 0.28 -25.00 12.50
N GLN A 241 -0.64 -24.22 11.93
CA GLN A 241 -1.66 -24.74 11.01
C GLN A 241 -1.05 -25.27 9.71
N ALA A 242 -0.05 -24.59 9.15
CA ALA A 242 0.66 -25.04 7.96
C ALA A 242 1.35 -26.40 8.21
N LYS A 243 1.97 -26.57 9.38
CA LYS A 243 2.56 -27.86 9.78
C LYS A 243 1.50 -28.97 9.87
N GLN A 244 0.37 -28.69 10.52
CA GLN A 244 -0.74 -29.66 10.64
C GLN A 244 -1.32 -30.05 9.28
N LEU A 245 -1.47 -29.10 8.35
CA LEU A 245 -1.94 -29.37 6.99
C LEU A 245 -0.96 -30.25 6.22
N SER A 246 0.34 -29.96 6.30
CA SER A 246 1.39 -30.79 5.69
C SER A 246 1.37 -32.23 6.22
N GLU A 247 1.21 -32.41 7.55
CA GLU A 247 1.08 -33.73 8.16
C GLU A 247 -0.20 -34.46 7.70
N ARG A 248 -1.32 -33.74 7.57
CA ARG A 248 -2.59 -34.28 7.05
C ARG A 248 -2.46 -34.69 5.59
N ASP A 249 -1.82 -33.89 4.75
CA ASP A 249 -1.59 -34.21 3.35
C ASP A 249 -0.70 -35.45 3.19
N ALA A 250 0.35 -35.58 4.01
CA ALA A 250 1.18 -36.77 4.04
C ALA A 250 0.38 -38.02 4.46
N GLN A 251 -0.48 -37.92 5.47
CA GLN A 251 -1.36 -39.01 5.90
C GLN A 251 -2.35 -39.42 4.80
N ILE A 252 -2.95 -38.46 4.11
CA ILE A 252 -3.88 -38.72 3.00
C ILE A 252 -3.15 -39.39 1.84
N ALA A 253 -1.94 -38.93 1.50
CA ALA A 253 -1.12 -39.54 0.46
C ALA A 253 -0.79 -41.01 0.79
N ALA A 254 -0.39 -41.28 2.04
CA ALA A 254 -0.14 -42.64 2.51
C ALA A 254 -1.41 -43.53 2.44
N ALA A 255 -2.55 -43.03 2.91
CA ALA A 255 -3.81 -43.76 2.84
C ALA A 255 -4.25 -44.06 1.40
N ARG A 256 -4.03 -43.14 0.46
CA ARG A 256 -4.30 -43.36 -0.97
C ARG A 256 -3.38 -44.42 -1.56
N ALA A 257 -2.10 -44.44 -1.20
CA ALA A 257 -1.17 -45.45 -1.65
C ALA A 257 -1.55 -46.86 -1.15
N GLU A 258 -1.93 -46.98 0.13
CA GLU A 258 -2.39 -48.26 0.67
C GLU A 258 -3.70 -48.72 0.02
N LYS A 259 -4.64 -47.81 -0.23
CA LYS A 259 -5.87 -48.15 -0.97
C LYS A 259 -5.57 -48.63 -2.40
N ALA A 260 -4.58 -48.04 -3.07
CA ALA A 260 -4.17 -48.47 -4.41
C ALA A 260 -3.59 -49.89 -4.39
N LYS A 261 -2.70 -50.19 -3.43
CA LYS A 261 -2.17 -51.56 -3.25
C LYS A 261 -3.29 -52.58 -3.01
N ALA A 262 -4.23 -52.27 -2.11
CA ALA A 262 -5.36 -53.16 -1.83
C ALA A 262 -6.26 -53.39 -3.06
N ALA A 263 -6.43 -52.37 -3.91
CA ALA A 263 -7.16 -52.51 -5.17
C ALA A 263 -6.42 -53.44 -6.17
N ASP A 264 -5.11 -53.30 -6.28
CA ASP A 264 -4.28 -54.17 -7.12
C ASP A 264 -4.28 -55.63 -6.61
N GLU A 265 -4.19 -55.84 -5.30
CA GLU A 265 -4.32 -57.15 -4.67
C GLU A 265 -5.70 -57.79 -4.95
N THR A 266 -6.77 -57.01 -4.83
CA THR A 266 -8.12 -57.47 -5.14
C THR A 266 -8.25 -57.87 -6.62
N LYS A 267 -7.67 -57.09 -7.53
CA LYS A 267 -7.64 -57.41 -8.97
C LYS A 267 -6.88 -58.71 -9.24
N ALA A 268 -5.73 -58.91 -8.58
CA ALA A 268 -4.94 -60.13 -8.70
C ALA A 268 -5.69 -61.37 -8.16
N LEU A 269 -6.36 -61.23 -7.01
CA LEU A 269 -7.18 -62.31 -6.44
C LEU A 269 -8.35 -62.67 -7.35
N ASN A 270 -9.06 -61.68 -7.91
CA ASN A 270 -10.15 -61.94 -8.85
C ASN A 270 -9.67 -62.63 -10.13
N ALA A 271 -8.51 -62.26 -10.66
CA ALA A 271 -7.91 -62.95 -11.81
C ALA A 271 -7.58 -64.42 -11.48
N ARG A 272 -7.05 -64.67 -10.28
CA ARG A 272 -6.75 -66.04 -9.81
C ARG A 272 -8.02 -66.87 -9.61
N LEU A 273 -9.10 -66.27 -9.09
CA LEU A 273 -10.41 -66.94 -8.97
C LEU A 273 -10.96 -67.30 -10.35
N ALA A 274 -10.95 -66.38 -11.31
CA ALA A 274 -11.40 -66.66 -12.67
C ALA A 274 -10.59 -67.79 -13.33
N GLN A 275 -9.28 -67.85 -13.11
CA GLN A 275 -8.45 -68.97 -13.58
C GLN A 275 -8.86 -70.29 -12.90
N ARG A 276 -9.11 -70.29 -11.59
CA ARG A 276 -9.56 -71.49 -10.86
C ARG A 276 -10.90 -71.98 -11.35
N ASP A 277 -11.83 -71.08 -11.65
CA ASP A 277 -13.14 -71.44 -12.20
C ASP A 277 -13.00 -72.10 -13.59
N GLN A 278 -12.09 -71.61 -14.44
CA GLN A 278 -11.77 -72.27 -15.72
C GLN A 278 -11.14 -73.65 -15.54
N GLU A 279 -10.19 -73.79 -14.60
CA GLU A 279 -9.56 -75.07 -14.26
C GLU A 279 -10.59 -76.09 -13.74
N LEU A 280 -11.53 -75.66 -12.90
CA LEU A 280 -12.63 -76.49 -12.38
C LEU A 280 -13.59 -76.90 -13.50
N ALA A 281 -14.02 -75.96 -14.36
CA ALA A 281 -14.88 -76.28 -15.50
C ALA A 281 -14.24 -77.30 -16.46
N ALA A 282 -12.92 -77.18 -16.70
CA ALA A 282 -12.18 -78.14 -17.51
C ALA A 282 -12.12 -79.54 -16.85
N ARG A 283 -11.92 -79.59 -15.53
CA ARG A 283 -11.97 -80.86 -14.76
C ARG A 283 -13.36 -81.50 -14.81
N ASP A 284 -14.42 -80.71 -14.68
CA ASP A 284 -15.80 -81.21 -14.73
C ASP A 284 -16.13 -81.78 -16.11
N ALA A 285 -15.71 -81.11 -17.19
CA ALA A 285 -15.84 -81.64 -18.54
C ALA A 285 -15.09 -82.98 -18.72
N GLN A 286 -13.85 -83.07 -18.22
CA GLN A 286 -13.08 -84.31 -18.25
C GLN A 286 -13.75 -85.45 -17.45
N LEU A 287 -14.36 -85.13 -16.30
CA LEU A 287 -15.10 -86.11 -15.51
C LEU A 287 -16.37 -86.58 -16.25
N ALA A 288 -17.08 -85.68 -16.92
CA ALA A 288 -18.23 -86.03 -17.76
C ALA A 288 -17.83 -86.94 -18.93
N ASP A 289 -16.72 -86.65 -19.60
CA ASP A 289 -16.17 -87.49 -20.68
C ASP A 289 -15.81 -88.90 -20.18
N ARG A 290 -15.12 -88.99 -19.04
CA ARG A 290 -14.82 -90.28 -18.40
C ARG A 290 -16.09 -91.02 -18.00
N GLY A 291 -17.12 -90.31 -17.53
CA GLY A 291 -18.43 -90.88 -17.23
C GLY A 291 -19.10 -91.49 -18.47
N ARG A 292 -19.04 -90.81 -19.62
CA ARG A 292 -19.56 -91.32 -20.90
C ARG A 292 -18.79 -92.55 -21.37
N ALA A 293 -17.45 -92.50 -21.34
CA ALA A 293 -16.62 -93.64 -21.72
C ALA A 293 -16.88 -94.87 -20.83
N ALA A 294 -17.06 -94.67 -19.52
CA ALA A 294 -17.42 -95.75 -18.61
C ALA A 294 -18.79 -96.34 -18.92
N ALA A 295 -19.78 -95.52 -19.29
CA ALA A 295 -21.10 -95.99 -19.70
C ALA A 295 -21.04 -96.79 -21.01
N GLU A 296 -20.27 -96.34 -22.01
CA GLU A 296 -20.02 -97.07 -23.25
C GLU A 296 -19.38 -98.43 -22.97
N GLN A 297 -18.34 -98.48 -22.12
CA GLN A 297 -17.72 -99.72 -21.70
C GLN A 297 -18.71 -100.68 -21.00
N GLU A 298 -19.61 -100.17 -20.16
CA GLU A 298 -20.65 -100.99 -19.52
C GLU A 298 -21.63 -101.57 -20.55
N THR A 299 -22.00 -100.80 -21.58
CA THR A 299 -22.83 -101.30 -22.68
C THR A 299 -22.11 -102.37 -23.51
N GLU A 300 -20.81 -102.19 -23.80
CA GLU A 300 -19.98 -103.17 -24.50
C GLU A 300 -19.86 -104.46 -23.69
N ILE A 301 -19.52 -104.37 -22.40
CA ILE A 301 -19.47 -105.50 -21.47
C ILE A 301 -20.82 -106.23 -21.43
N SER A 302 -21.92 -105.50 -21.36
CA SER A 302 -23.27 -106.08 -21.38
C SER A 302 -23.57 -106.82 -22.69
N SER A 303 -23.17 -106.26 -23.83
CA SER A 303 -23.33 -106.90 -25.15
C SER A 303 -22.46 -108.16 -25.30
N LEU A 304 -21.22 -108.13 -24.79
CA LEU A 304 -20.32 -109.27 -24.77
C LEU A 304 -20.84 -110.36 -23.85
N ARG A 305 -21.37 -110.01 -22.67
CA ARG A 305 -22.04 -110.96 -21.77
C ARG A 305 -23.25 -111.63 -22.44
N ALA A 306 -24.08 -110.87 -23.15
CA ALA A 306 -25.21 -111.41 -23.90
C ALA A 306 -24.76 -112.34 -25.03
N THR A 307 -23.72 -111.96 -25.77
CA THR A 307 -23.13 -112.78 -26.84
C THR A 307 -22.54 -114.07 -26.28
N LEU A 308 -21.83 -113.99 -25.16
CA LEU A 308 -21.27 -115.16 -24.48
C LEU A 308 -22.38 -116.10 -24.03
N ALA A 309 -23.45 -115.58 -23.41
CA ALA A 309 -24.61 -116.38 -23.04
C ALA A 309 -25.28 -117.05 -24.25
N ALA A 310 -25.40 -116.36 -25.38
CA ALA A 310 -25.93 -116.94 -26.62
C ALA A 310 -25.02 -118.05 -27.16
N LYS A 311 -23.69 -117.85 -27.12
CA LYS A 311 -22.71 -118.86 -27.52
C LYS A 311 -22.70 -120.06 -26.58
N ASP A 312 -22.91 -119.86 -25.29
CA ASP A 312 -23.06 -120.95 -24.32
C ASP A 312 -24.31 -121.79 -24.65
N VAL A 313 -25.44 -121.16 -25.01
CA VAL A 313 -26.64 -121.88 -25.47
C VAL A 313 -26.39 -122.64 -26.78
N GLU A 314 -25.71 -122.02 -27.76
CA GLU A 314 -25.34 -122.67 -29.03
C GLU A 314 -24.42 -123.87 -28.80
N LEU A 315 -23.44 -123.75 -27.89
CA LEU A 315 -22.57 -124.86 -27.52
C LEU A 315 -23.34 -125.98 -26.82
N GLU A 316 -24.29 -125.66 -25.94
CA GLU A 316 -25.17 -126.66 -25.32
C GLU A 316 -26.09 -127.35 -26.36
N ASP A 317 -26.61 -126.61 -27.35
CA ASP A 317 -27.41 -127.18 -28.45
C ASP A 317 -26.58 -128.10 -29.37
N ILE A 318 -25.36 -127.67 -29.73
CA ILE A 318 -24.41 -128.50 -30.50
C ILE A 318 -24.01 -129.76 -29.72
N LYS A 319 -23.82 -129.68 -28.40
CA LYS A 319 -23.58 -130.85 -27.54
C LYS A 319 -24.80 -131.78 -27.48
N ALA A 320 -26.01 -131.21 -27.48
CA ALA A 320 -27.26 -131.96 -27.43
C ALA A 320 -27.64 -132.61 -28.77
N ASN A 321 -27.17 -132.08 -29.92
CA ASN A 321 -27.55 -132.58 -31.24
C ASN A 321 -26.46 -132.42 -32.33
N PRO A 322 -25.57 -133.41 -32.53
CA PRO A 322 -24.52 -133.33 -33.55
C PRO A 322 -25.06 -133.68 -34.94
N THR A 323 -25.55 -132.68 -35.69
CA THR A 323 -25.94 -132.88 -37.10
C THR A 323 -25.07 -132.05 -38.04
N ILE A 324 -24.38 -132.75 -38.93
CA ILE A 324 -23.49 -132.24 -39.99
C ILE A 324 -24.34 -131.73 -41.15
N GLY A 325 -24.07 -130.52 -41.66
CA GLY A 325 -24.30 -130.22 -43.09
C GLY A 325 -24.96 -128.89 -43.45
N THR A 326 -24.11 -127.95 -43.86
CA THR A 326 -24.19 -127.15 -45.09
C THR A 326 -25.43 -126.29 -45.40
N THR A 327 -25.22 -125.00 -45.14
CA THR A 327 -25.71 -123.76 -45.76
C THR A 327 -26.27 -123.82 -47.19
N THR A 328 -27.45 -123.22 -47.40
CA THR A 328 -27.83 -122.57 -48.67
C THR A 328 -28.85 -121.45 -48.43
N GLY A 329 -28.63 -120.30 -49.07
CA GLY A 329 -29.68 -119.41 -49.57
C GLY A 329 -29.97 -118.14 -48.75
N THR A 330 -29.69 -116.96 -49.30
CA THR A 330 -30.67 -115.99 -49.89
C THR A 330 -31.40 -115.19 -48.78
N THR A 331 -31.56 -113.87 -48.79
CA THR A 331 -32.42 -113.07 -49.70
C THR A 331 -32.39 -111.58 -49.26
N THR A 332 -32.57 -110.65 -50.22
CA THR A 332 -33.36 -109.37 -50.18
C THR A 332 -33.46 -108.56 -48.88
N GLY A 333 -33.39 -107.23 -48.84
CA GLY A 333 -33.69 -106.19 -49.83
C GLY A 333 -34.46 -105.06 -49.11
N THR A 334 -34.27 -103.79 -49.54
CA THR A 334 -35.26 -102.66 -49.53
C THR A 334 -35.90 -102.26 -48.16
N THR A 335 -36.03 -101.01 -47.73
CA THR A 335 -36.45 -99.76 -48.39
C THR A 335 -36.55 -98.63 -47.33
N THR A 336 -36.40 -97.37 -47.76
CA THR A 336 -37.23 -96.18 -47.39
C THR A 336 -37.32 -95.76 -45.92
N GLY A 337 -36.89 -94.55 -45.53
CA GLY A 337 -37.55 -93.26 -45.79
C GLY A 337 -38.34 -92.85 -44.54
N ALA A 338 -37.89 -91.83 -43.80
CA ALA A 338 -38.40 -90.46 -43.87
C ALA A 338 -39.46 -90.15 -42.78
N ILE A 339 -39.49 -88.87 -42.38
CA ILE A 339 -40.52 -88.17 -41.58
C ILE A 339 -40.41 -88.46 -40.07
N GLY A 340 -40.33 -87.50 -39.15
CA GLY A 340 -40.50 -86.05 -39.18
C GLY A 340 -40.93 -85.57 -37.78
N GLY A 341 -40.63 -84.30 -37.47
CA GLY A 341 -41.27 -83.53 -36.41
C GLY A 341 -40.71 -83.73 -34.98
N THR A 342 -40.76 -82.77 -34.05
CA THR A 342 -41.25 -81.39 -34.03
C THR A 342 -40.73 -80.76 -32.73
N THR A 343 -40.47 -79.45 -32.75
CA THR A 343 -40.48 -78.48 -31.63
C THR A 343 -39.49 -78.61 -30.46
N GLY A 344 -38.73 -77.52 -30.29
CA GLY A 344 -38.00 -77.18 -29.06
C GLY A 344 -37.27 -75.86 -29.21
N THR A 345 -38.00 -74.75 -29.12
CA THR A 345 -37.50 -73.37 -29.06
C THR A 345 -36.46 -73.19 -27.95
N ILE A 346 -35.25 -72.73 -28.27
CA ILE A 346 -34.40 -71.95 -27.36
C ILE A 346 -33.72 -70.81 -28.12
N ASN A 347 -34.26 -69.62 -27.85
CA ASN A 347 -33.68 -68.29 -27.88
C ASN A 347 -32.12 -68.21 -27.95
N PRO A 348 -31.52 -67.62 -29.00
CA PRO A 348 -30.21 -66.99 -28.88
C PRO A 348 -30.42 -65.51 -28.57
N ALA A 349 -29.99 -65.09 -27.37
CA ALA A 349 -29.84 -63.69 -27.04
C ALA A 349 -28.83 -63.05 -28.01
N VAL A 350 -29.37 -62.27 -28.94
CA VAL A 350 -28.61 -61.46 -29.88
C VAL A 350 -27.88 -60.38 -29.07
N ALA A 351 -26.55 -60.41 -29.13
CA ALA A 351 -25.70 -59.29 -28.75
C ALA A 351 -26.12 -58.07 -29.57
N ALA A 352 -26.80 -57.12 -28.92
CA ALA A 352 -27.27 -55.91 -29.56
C ALA A 352 -26.08 -54.98 -29.81
N THR A 353 -25.57 -54.96 -31.05
CA THR A 353 -24.74 -53.88 -31.57
C THR A 353 -25.52 -52.58 -31.42
N ARG A 354 -25.09 -51.70 -30.51
CA ARG A 354 -25.79 -50.46 -30.19
C ARG A 354 -25.44 -49.42 -31.26
N THR A 355 -26.21 -49.40 -32.34
CA THR A 355 -26.13 -48.37 -33.38
C THR A 355 -26.70 -47.06 -32.84
N VAL A 356 -25.84 -46.04 -32.68
CA VAL A 356 -26.28 -44.69 -32.27
C VAL A 356 -26.01 -43.75 -33.45
N ALA A 357 -27.03 -43.00 -33.87
CA ALA A 357 -26.82 -41.94 -34.86
C ALA A 357 -25.92 -40.85 -34.25
N VAL A 358 -24.94 -40.35 -34.99
CA VAL A 358 -23.98 -39.35 -34.47
C VAL A 358 -24.71 -38.09 -33.96
N ASN A 359 -25.82 -37.72 -34.60
CA ASN A 359 -26.66 -36.61 -34.16
C ASN A 359 -27.35 -36.89 -32.80
N ASP A 360 -27.85 -38.10 -32.54
CA ASP A 360 -28.48 -38.45 -31.26
C ASP A 360 -27.47 -38.50 -30.10
N LEU A 361 -26.24 -38.96 -30.38
CA LEU A 361 -25.15 -38.92 -29.41
C LEU A 361 -24.78 -37.47 -29.07
N ALA A 362 -24.62 -36.62 -30.08
CA ALA A 362 -24.31 -35.20 -29.89
C ALA A 362 -25.42 -34.48 -29.10
N THR A 363 -26.69 -34.70 -29.42
CA THR A 363 -27.83 -34.09 -28.74
C THR A 363 -27.97 -34.59 -27.30
N THR A 364 -27.83 -35.90 -27.07
CA THR A 364 -27.90 -36.47 -25.71
C THR A 364 -26.76 -35.95 -24.83
N MET A 365 -25.55 -35.84 -25.38
CA MET A 365 -24.39 -35.31 -24.66
C MET A 365 -24.51 -33.81 -24.41
N ALA A 366 -25.03 -33.03 -25.36
CA ALA A 366 -25.31 -31.61 -25.16
C ALA A 366 -26.30 -31.40 -24.00
N ILE A 367 -27.37 -32.19 -23.91
CA ILE A 367 -28.35 -32.13 -22.82
C ILE A 367 -27.72 -32.51 -21.47
N GLN A 368 -26.90 -33.57 -21.43
CA GLN A 368 -26.22 -33.98 -20.20
C GLN A 368 -25.19 -32.94 -19.74
N LEU A 369 -24.48 -32.32 -20.68
CA LEU A 369 -23.50 -31.29 -20.39
C LEU A 369 -24.15 -29.98 -19.94
N ASP A 370 -25.29 -29.61 -20.51
CA ASP A 370 -26.10 -28.48 -20.08
C ASP A 370 -26.72 -28.71 -18.68
N LYS A 371 -27.16 -29.94 -18.39
CA LYS A 371 -27.61 -30.34 -17.05
C LYS A 371 -26.49 -30.29 -16.02
N ALA A 372 -25.29 -30.74 -16.38
CA ALA A 372 -24.10 -30.64 -15.54
C ALA A 372 -23.70 -29.18 -15.31
N GLN A 373 -23.76 -28.34 -16.35
CA GLN A 373 -23.52 -26.89 -16.26
C GLN A 373 -24.52 -26.24 -15.30
N THR A 374 -25.81 -26.52 -15.48
CA THR A 374 -26.90 -26.01 -14.64
C THR A 374 -26.75 -26.42 -13.17
N THR A 375 -26.21 -27.62 -12.91
CA THR A 375 -25.95 -28.12 -11.55
C THR A 375 -24.72 -27.46 -10.90
N LEU A 376 -23.75 -27.00 -11.70
CA LEU A 376 -22.53 -26.35 -11.23
C LEU A 376 -22.68 -24.83 -11.05
N LYS A 377 -23.62 -24.19 -11.75
CA LYS A 377 -23.90 -22.74 -11.62
C LYS A 377 -24.09 -22.25 -10.17
N PRO A 378 -24.88 -22.92 -9.30
CA PRO A 378 -25.12 -22.45 -7.93
C PRO A 378 -23.86 -22.51 -7.03
N THR A 379 -22.88 -23.33 -7.40
CA THR A 379 -21.62 -23.49 -6.65
C THR A 379 -20.54 -22.50 -7.10
N GLY A 380 -20.83 -21.66 -8.11
CA GLY A 380 -19.92 -20.65 -8.63
C GLY A 380 -18.87 -21.19 -9.61
N PHE A 381 -19.05 -22.40 -10.14
CA PHE A 381 -18.16 -23.04 -11.10
C PHE A 381 -18.87 -23.26 -12.44
N SER A 382 -18.14 -23.20 -13.54
CA SER A 382 -18.63 -23.50 -14.89
C SER A 382 -17.72 -24.53 -15.57
N LEU A 383 -18.29 -25.43 -16.36
CA LEU A 383 -17.55 -26.33 -17.23
C LEU A 383 -16.78 -25.49 -18.28
N GLY A 384 -15.48 -25.74 -18.40
CA GLY A 384 -14.62 -25.14 -19.41
C GLY A 384 -14.78 -25.82 -20.77
N ALA A 385 -13.81 -25.62 -21.68
CA ALA A 385 -13.79 -26.35 -22.93
C ALA A 385 -13.60 -27.86 -22.67
N ILE A 386 -14.51 -28.68 -23.19
CA ILE A 386 -14.44 -30.14 -23.04
C ILE A 386 -14.21 -30.75 -24.40
N GLN A 387 -13.16 -31.56 -24.49
CA GLN A 387 -12.83 -32.33 -25.67
C GLN A 387 -13.06 -33.80 -25.39
N ILE A 388 -13.80 -34.46 -26.28
CA ILE A 388 -14.12 -35.89 -26.19
C ILE A 388 -13.66 -36.54 -27.48
N SER A 389 -12.81 -37.56 -27.34
CA SER A 389 -12.32 -38.38 -28.45
C SER A 389 -12.90 -39.78 -28.32
N ALA A 390 -13.66 -40.22 -29.31
CA ALA A 390 -14.27 -41.54 -29.36
C ALA A 390 -13.81 -42.29 -30.61
N LYS A 391 -13.39 -43.55 -30.45
CA LYS A 391 -13.00 -44.42 -31.57
C LYS A 391 -14.16 -45.36 -31.90
N GLY A 392 -14.60 -45.37 -33.16
CA GLY A 392 -15.68 -46.24 -33.62
C GLY A 392 -15.65 -46.42 -35.13
N VAL A 393 -16.49 -47.32 -35.65
CA VAL A 393 -16.60 -47.56 -37.09
C VAL A 393 -17.74 -46.70 -37.63
N LEU A 394 -17.41 -45.76 -38.52
CA LEU A 394 -18.38 -44.91 -39.20
C LEU A 394 -18.85 -45.64 -40.46
N ARG A 395 -20.14 -45.95 -40.57
CA ARG A 395 -20.72 -46.51 -41.81
C ARG A 395 -21.39 -45.42 -42.63
N ASP A 396 -21.46 -45.64 -43.95
CA ASP A 396 -22.17 -44.79 -44.90
C ASP A 396 -23.56 -44.47 -44.34
N GLU A 397 -23.94 -43.19 -44.33
CA GLU A 397 -25.12 -42.59 -43.67
C GLU A 397 -24.94 -42.01 -42.24
N GLY A 398 -23.71 -41.83 -41.74
CA GLY A 398 -23.47 -41.00 -40.53
C GLY A 398 -23.88 -41.66 -39.21
N ARG A 399 -23.94 -43.00 -39.19
CA ARG A 399 -24.13 -43.82 -37.99
C ARG A 399 -22.78 -44.30 -37.45
N LEU A 400 -22.54 -44.07 -36.16
CA LEU A 400 -21.33 -44.54 -35.48
C LEU A 400 -21.67 -45.83 -34.74
N GLU A 401 -21.03 -46.93 -35.16
CA GLU A 401 -21.04 -48.19 -34.41
C GLU A 401 -19.87 -48.21 -33.44
N LEU A 402 -20.16 -48.47 -32.17
CA LEU A 402 -19.17 -48.76 -31.13
C LEU A 402 -19.06 -50.29 -31.04
N PRO A 403 -18.05 -50.91 -31.66
CA PRO A 403 -17.93 -52.37 -31.66
C PRO A 403 -17.55 -52.87 -30.27
N ASP A 404 -18.06 -54.03 -29.90
CA ASP A 404 -17.66 -54.71 -28.66
C ASP A 404 -16.23 -55.28 -28.74
N THR A 405 -15.71 -55.74 -27.61
CA THR A 405 -14.31 -56.19 -27.49
C THR A 405 -13.98 -57.39 -28.41
N ASP A 406 -14.97 -58.17 -28.83
CA ASP A 406 -14.76 -59.33 -29.69
C ASP A 406 -14.85 -58.97 -31.18
N THR A 407 -15.72 -58.02 -31.56
CA THR A 407 -15.75 -57.44 -32.92
C THR A 407 -14.53 -56.55 -33.22
N LEU A 408 -13.96 -55.89 -32.20
CA LEU A 408 -12.70 -55.14 -32.31
C LEU A 408 -11.49 -56.00 -32.73
N LYS A 409 -11.49 -57.30 -32.42
CA LYS A 409 -10.37 -58.22 -32.74
C LYS A 409 -10.37 -58.66 -34.21
N GLY A 410 -11.51 -58.58 -34.89
CA GLY A 410 -11.68 -59.03 -36.28
C GLY A 410 -11.61 -57.90 -37.32
N LEU A 411 -11.45 -56.65 -36.90
CA LEU A 411 -11.47 -55.48 -37.79
C LEU A 411 -10.06 -55.15 -38.33
N PRO A 412 -9.92 -54.79 -39.63
CA PRO A 412 -8.65 -54.32 -40.18
C PRO A 412 -8.18 -53.04 -39.47
N ALA A 413 -6.87 -52.90 -39.26
CA ALA A 413 -6.27 -51.85 -38.42
C ALA A 413 -6.63 -50.40 -38.83
N ASP A 414 -7.08 -50.18 -40.07
CA ASP A 414 -7.40 -48.87 -40.63
C ASP A 414 -8.92 -48.57 -40.71
N SER A 415 -9.76 -49.41 -40.11
CA SER A 415 -11.24 -49.27 -40.17
C SER A 415 -11.86 -48.49 -39.00
N LEU A 416 -11.04 -48.02 -38.05
CA LEU A 416 -11.47 -47.25 -36.89
C LEU A 416 -11.36 -45.75 -37.16
N SER A 417 -12.49 -45.04 -37.11
CA SER A 417 -12.54 -43.58 -37.21
C SER A 417 -12.39 -42.96 -35.82
N ASP A 418 -11.55 -41.92 -35.70
CA ASP A 418 -11.40 -41.11 -34.49
C ASP A 418 -12.34 -39.90 -34.57
N LEU A 419 -13.41 -39.91 -33.79
CA LEU A 419 -14.36 -38.81 -33.69
C LEU A 419 -13.92 -37.89 -32.54
N LYS A 420 -13.42 -36.70 -32.88
CA LYS A 420 -13.08 -35.64 -31.93
C LYS A 420 -14.19 -34.61 -31.90
N MET A 421 -14.83 -34.46 -30.74
CA MET A 421 -15.86 -33.45 -30.50
C MET A 421 -15.33 -32.45 -29.47
N GLN A 422 -15.32 -31.17 -29.81
CA GLN A 422 -14.92 -30.10 -28.90
C GLN A 422 -16.13 -29.22 -28.60
N PHE A 423 -16.51 -29.15 -27.33
CA PHE A 423 -17.54 -28.25 -26.86
C PHE A 423 -16.89 -26.95 -26.38
N ILE A 424 -17.17 -25.85 -27.08
CA ILE A 424 -16.68 -24.52 -26.75
C ILE A 424 -17.90 -23.72 -26.26
N PRO A 425 -17.97 -23.35 -24.97
CA PRO A 425 -19.12 -22.60 -24.47
C PRO A 425 -19.22 -21.22 -25.14
N GLU A 426 -20.33 -20.97 -25.85
CA GLU A 426 -20.63 -19.66 -26.42
C GLU A 426 -21.12 -18.67 -25.33
N LYS A 427 -20.25 -17.69 -25.07
CA LYS A 427 -20.53 -16.26 -24.86
C LYS A 427 -21.07 -15.74 -23.50
N VAL A 428 -20.17 -14.94 -22.89
CA VAL A 428 -20.28 -13.66 -22.12
C VAL A 428 -21.30 -13.58 -20.98
N PRO A 429 -20.85 -13.34 -19.72
CA PRO A 429 -21.75 -13.14 -18.59
C PRO A 429 -22.54 -11.84 -18.76
N THR A 430 -23.83 -11.97 -19.06
CA THR A 430 -24.81 -10.89 -18.90
C THR A 430 -25.31 -10.90 -17.46
N GLY A 431 -25.67 -9.72 -16.94
CA GLY A 431 -25.89 -9.42 -15.52
C GLY A 431 -27.02 -10.16 -14.79
N ASP A 432 -27.56 -11.25 -15.35
CA ASP A 432 -28.67 -12.03 -14.77
C ASP A 432 -28.20 -13.25 -13.95
N ASP A 433 -26.93 -13.65 -14.02
CA ASP A 433 -26.37 -14.85 -13.33
C ASP A 433 -25.38 -14.47 -12.18
N GLY A 434 -25.53 -13.26 -11.63
CA GLY A 434 -24.63 -12.68 -10.63
C GLY A 434 -25.11 -12.80 -9.16
N PRO A 435 -24.24 -12.60 -8.15
CA PRO A 435 -24.68 -12.50 -6.76
C PRO A 435 -25.68 -11.34 -6.56
N ARG A 436 -26.71 -11.58 -5.74
CA ARG A 436 -27.63 -10.52 -5.31
C ARG A 436 -26.94 -9.58 -4.33
N VAL A 437 -27.05 -8.28 -4.56
CA VAL A 437 -26.53 -7.25 -3.66
C VAL A 437 -27.25 -7.35 -2.31
N PRO A 438 -26.54 -7.60 -1.20
CA PRO A 438 -27.12 -7.62 0.13
C PRO A 438 -27.57 -6.22 0.56
N ASP A 439 -28.52 -6.15 1.50
CA ASP A 439 -28.81 -4.90 2.21
C ASP A 439 -27.67 -4.65 3.21
N VAL A 440 -26.99 -3.51 3.05
CA VAL A 440 -25.84 -3.12 3.84
C VAL A 440 -26.05 -1.78 4.56
N LEU A 441 -27.28 -1.24 4.52
CA LEU A 441 -27.63 -0.02 5.24
C LEU A 441 -27.44 -0.18 6.76
N GLN A 442 -27.11 0.91 7.45
CA GLN A 442 -26.86 0.96 8.91
C GLN A 442 -25.66 0.13 9.42
N LEU A 443 -24.97 -0.59 8.54
CA LEU A 443 -23.75 -1.32 8.90
C LEU A 443 -22.52 -0.40 8.89
N THR A 444 -21.53 -0.73 9.72
CA THR A 444 -20.21 -0.06 9.70
C THR A 444 -19.40 -0.51 8.49
N GLU A 445 -18.45 0.31 8.03
CA GLU A 445 -17.64 0.00 6.83
C GLU A 445 -17.01 -1.41 6.88
N SER A 446 -16.45 -1.80 8.02
CA SER A 446 -15.88 -3.13 8.24
C SER A 446 -16.91 -4.27 8.09
N ALA A 447 -18.14 -4.05 8.55
CA ALA A 447 -19.23 -5.02 8.41
C ALA A 447 -19.71 -5.11 6.95
N VAL A 448 -19.88 -3.96 6.29
CA VAL A 448 -20.23 -3.88 4.85
C VAL A 448 -19.20 -4.62 4.00
N ARG A 449 -17.90 -4.35 4.22
CA ARG A 449 -16.80 -5.00 3.49
C ARG A 449 -16.83 -6.52 3.66
N ARG A 450 -17.11 -7.00 4.87
CA ARG A 450 -17.21 -8.44 5.15
C ARG A 450 -18.42 -9.08 4.44
N VAL A 451 -19.57 -8.41 4.47
CA VAL A 451 -20.81 -8.87 3.82
C VAL A 451 -20.64 -8.92 2.30
N LEU A 452 -20.12 -7.85 1.67
CA LEU A 452 -19.89 -7.81 0.23
C LEU A 452 -18.84 -8.83 -0.22
N THR A 453 -17.73 -8.97 0.52
CA THR A 453 -16.70 -9.96 0.19
C THR A 453 -17.24 -11.40 0.26
N SER A 454 -18.17 -11.68 1.19
CA SER A 454 -18.77 -13.02 1.33
C SER A 454 -19.60 -13.45 0.12
N VAL A 455 -20.21 -12.50 -0.58
CA VAL A 455 -20.97 -12.74 -1.82
C VAL A 455 -20.14 -12.50 -3.09
N GLY A 456 -18.84 -12.25 -2.94
CA GLY A 456 -17.92 -12.01 -4.05
C GLY A 456 -18.09 -10.64 -4.71
N LEU A 457 -18.52 -9.62 -3.97
CA LEU A 457 -18.64 -8.22 -4.40
C LEU A 457 -17.57 -7.35 -3.75
N VAL A 458 -17.24 -6.23 -4.39
CA VAL A 458 -16.21 -5.30 -3.92
C VAL A 458 -16.85 -4.02 -3.38
N LEU A 459 -16.41 -3.58 -2.20
CA LEU A 459 -16.84 -2.31 -1.62
C LEU A 459 -16.12 -1.13 -2.28
N GLU A 460 -16.89 -0.15 -2.75
CA GLU A 460 -16.43 1.19 -3.08
C GLU A 460 -16.99 2.18 -2.05
N ALA A 461 -16.17 2.57 -1.08
CA ALA A 461 -16.59 3.41 0.04
C ALA A 461 -16.48 4.89 -0.31
N SER A 462 -17.49 5.68 0.07
CA SER A 462 -17.51 7.13 0.00
C SER A 462 -18.10 7.70 1.28
N THR A 463 -17.73 8.92 1.68
CA THR A 463 -18.30 9.61 2.85
C THR A 463 -19.22 10.74 2.37
N GLY A 464 -20.35 10.92 3.05
CA GLY A 464 -21.36 11.92 2.67
C GLY A 464 -21.95 12.65 3.88
N PRO A 465 -22.57 13.83 3.65
CA PRO A 465 -23.13 14.63 4.72
C PRO A 465 -24.34 13.93 5.35
N ARG A 466 -24.47 14.04 6.68
CA ARG A 466 -25.53 13.36 7.47
C ARG A 466 -26.96 13.72 7.05
N GLY A 467 -27.15 14.84 6.35
CA GLY A 467 -28.45 15.27 5.83
C GLY A 467 -29.10 14.33 4.82
N LEU A 468 -28.37 13.37 4.23
CA LEU A 468 -28.94 12.37 3.32
C LEU A 468 -29.83 11.34 4.03
N ASN A 469 -29.55 11.03 5.30
CA ASN A 469 -30.33 10.08 6.10
C ASN A 469 -30.06 10.30 7.61
N PRO A 470 -30.94 11.07 8.30
CA PRO A 470 -30.73 11.43 9.70
C PRO A 470 -30.91 10.27 10.69
N ALA A 471 -31.41 9.11 10.24
CA ALA A 471 -31.63 7.94 11.11
C ALA A 471 -30.36 7.10 11.37
N VAL A 472 -29.22 7.49 10.79
CA VAL A 472 -27.99 6.68 10.75
C VAL A 472 -26.88 7.35 11.58
N ALA A 473 -26.14 6.54 12.35
CA ALA A 473 -25.03 7.01 13.19
C ALA A 473 -23.77 7.32 12.36
N PRO A 474 -22.83 8.15 12.85
CA PRO A 474 -21.54 8.37 12.18
C PRO A 474 -20.83 7.05 11.87
N GLY A 475 -20.22 6.95 10.68
CA GLY A 475 -19.50 5.76 10.23
C GLY A 475 -20.38 4.59 9.78
N GLN A 476 -21.72 4.75 9.75
CA GLN A 476 -22.64 3.75 9.20
C GLN A 476 -23.07 4.07 7.76
N ALA A 477 -23.38 3.02 7.00
CA ALA A 477 -23.86 3.12 5.63
C ALA A 477 -25.24 3.78 5.54
N MET A 478 -25.34 4.87 4.78
CA MET A 478 -26.56 5.65 4.57
C MET A 478 -27.24 5.31 3.26
N VAL A 479 -26.46 5.06 2.22
CA VAL A 479 -26.92 4.81 0.85
C VAL A 479 -26.05 3.73 0.23
N GLN A 480 -26.67 2.85 -0.54
CA GLN A 480 -25.98 1.87 -1.37
C GLN A 480 -26.47 1.97 -2.82
N SER A 481 -25.56 1.75 -3.77
CA SER A 481 -25.88 1.62 -5.19
C SER A 481 -24.98 0.55 -5.80
N PRO A 482 -25.55 -0.49 -6.47
CA PRO A 482 -26.97 -0.72 -6.71
C PRO A 482 -27.80 -1.09 -5.47
N GLY A 483 -29.13 -0.96 -5.56
CA GLY A 483 -30.05 -1.23 -4.44
C GLY A 483 -30.05 -2.70 -4.01
N ALA A 484 -30.44 -2.96 -2.76
CA ALA A 484 -30.53 -4.32 -2.22
C ALA A 484 -31.41 -5.22 -3.10
N GLY A 485 -30.97 -6.46 -3.32
CA GLY A 485 -31.66 -7.45 -4.15
C GLY A 485 -31.34 -7.40 -5.65
N THR A 486 -30.65 -6.35 -6.12
CA THR A 486 -30.19 -6.23 -7.53
C THR A 486 -29.19 -7.33 -7.84
N ILE A 487 -29.30 -7.96 -9.01
CA ILE A 487 -28.36 -8.97 -9.49
C ILE A 487 -27.23 -8.24 -10.23
N ILE A 488 -25.98 -8.45 -9.82
CA ILE A 488 -24.82 -7.83 -10.46
C ILE A 488 -23.69 -8.85 -10.65
N ALA A 489 -22.83 -8.62 -11.64
CA ALA A 489 -21.71 -9.52 -11.92
C ALA A 489 -20.81 -9.73 -10.69
N ARG A 490 -20.30 -10.95 -10.49
CA ARG A 490 -19.35 -11.26 -9.43
C ARG A 490 -18.09 -10.41 -9.63
N GLY A 491 -17.58 -9.79 -8.56
CA GLY A 491 -16.48 -8.84 -8.60
C GLY A 491 -16.88 -7.40 -8.96
N ALA A 492 -18.17 -7.14 -9.24
CA ALA A 492 -18.67 -5.78 -9.42
C ALA A 492 -18.55 -4.96 -8.13
N ARG A 493 -18.41 -3.64 -8.31
CA ARG A 493 -18.30 -2.69 -7.21
C ARG A 493 -19.68 -2.24 -6.76
N VAL A 494 -19.89 -2.23 -5.45
CA VAL A 494 -21.06 -1.64 -4.81
C VAL A 494 -20.60 -0.36 -4.13
N MET A 495 -21.11 0.77 -4.57
CA MET A 495 -20.86 2.06 -3.95
C MET A 495 -21.69 2.18 -2.68
N VAL A 496 -21.05 2.48 -1.56
CA VAL A 496 -21.71 2.70 -0.28
C VAL A 496 -21.25 4.03 0.30
N ILE A 497 -22.21 4.90 0.62
CA ILE A 497 -21.96 6.21 1.22
C ILE A 497 -22.15 6.08 2.73
N PHE A 498 -21.11 6.39 3.49
CA PHE A 498 -21.10 6.38 4.95
C PHE A 498 -21.33 7.77 5.51
N ALA A 499 -21.98 7.84 6.67
CA ALA A 499 -22.18 9.08 7.40
C ALA A 499 -20.83 9.64 7.87
N ASP A 500 -20.54 10.90 7.52
CA ASP A 500 -19.33 11.59 7.96
C ASP A 500 -19.24 11.62 9.50
N GLU A 501 -18.02 11.39 10.00
CA GLU A 501 -17.65 11.47 11.42
C GLU A 501 -17.37 12.91 11.85
N GLN A 502 -17.14 13.83 10.90
CA GLN A 502 -16.93 15.24 11.18
C GLN A 502 -18.27 15.90 11.51
N GLY A 503 -18.45 16.20 12.79
CA GLY A 503 -19.66 16.76 13.36
C GLY A 503 -20.10 18.08 12.75
N ALA A 504 -21.41 18.30 12.80
CA ALA A 504 -21.95 19.61 13.16
C ALA A 504 -21.79 19.79 14.67
#